data_AF-A0A4T0FI26-F1
#
_entry.id   AF-A0A4T0FI26-F1
#
_cell.length_a   1.000
_cell.length_b   1.000
_cell.length_c   1.000
_cell.angle_alpha   90.00
_cell.angle_beta   90.00
_cell.angle_gamma   90.00
#
_symmetry.space_group_name_H-M   'P 1'
#
loop_
_entity.id
_entity.type
_entity.pdbx_description
1 polymer ?
#
loop_
_entity_poly.entity_id
_entity_poly.type
_entity_poly.pdbx_seq_one_letter_code
_entity_poly.pdbx_strand_id
1 'polypeptide(L)'
;MPNGRKRASNLSSEDKPLVWIDLEMSGLDINKDRILEVAVIITDGQLNVVDDGLSLVVQRSKAVMDRMNEWCISTHGLSGLTKQVLSSPFPAQVVSKVCFEYIKRWIPDPRIAVIAGNTVHMDLRFLEMDAHKEGWSQIAAHLAYRVVDVSSFKEIARRWYPNLPLKSKKASAHRALDDIKASIEELQYYRQTINIQQCDDLGSFSFYQRSSVREFLVFMAKTVAERTENGQRQSVQENNYTAHVFRQGDYSAVAIVTEKYPVRPAFSLLQKILDAVPGAVRTTPTYAQWVEGARKGNSPTASPVVLPELNTLIMKYQDPKQADTIMRVQQELDDTKVVMHKTIESVLERGEKLDNLVERSNALSAQSKMFYKTAKKQNSCCTIS
;
A
#
# COMPACT_ATOMS: atom_id res chain seq x y z
N MET A 1 20.33 14.96 34.50
CA MET A 1 19.07 14.44 33.93
C MET A 1 19.14 14.59 32.42
N PRO A 2 19.46 13.54 31.65
CA PRO A 2 19.34 13.58 30.19
C PRO A 2 17.92 13.17 29.77
N ASN A 3 17.36 13.95 28.84
CA ASN A 3 16.02 13.84 28.29
C ASN A 3 15.65 12.41 27.85
N GLY A 4 14.47 11.97 28.30
CA GLY A 4 13.92 10.64 28.03
C GLY A 4 13.69 10.39 26.54
N ARG A 5 14.50 9.50 25.95
CA ARG A 5 14.11 8.76 24.74
C ARG A 5 12.82 8.02 25.06
N LYS A 6 11.71 8.35 24.39
CA LYS A 6 10.51 7.50 24.38
C LYS A 6 10.97 6.08 24.04
N ARG A 7 10.77 5.11 24.93
CA ARG A 7 10.92 3.68 24.58
C ARG A 7 10.01 3.45 23.38
N ALA A 8 10.58 3.02 22.25
CA ALA A 8 9.79 2.56 21.13
C ALA A 8 8.89 1.43 21.65
N SER A 9 7.58 1.61 21.54
CA SER A 9 6.59 0.61 21.97
C SER A 9 6.60 -0.55 20.99
N ASN A 10 6.55 -1.78 21.52
CA ASN A 10 6.39 -2.99 20.71
C ASN A 10 5.11 -2.91 19.87
N LEU A 11 5.12 -3.55 18.70
CA LEU A 11 3.96 -3.63 17.80
C LEU A 11 3.04 -4.76 18.24
N SER A 12 1.74 -4.52 18.10
CA SER A 12 0.64 -5.45 18.38
C SER A 12 -0.05 -5.90 17.09
N SER A 13 -1.05 -6.79 17.21
CA SER A 13 -1.87 -7.19 16.04
C SER A 13 -2.62 -6.03 15.39
N GLU A 14 -2.93 -4.97 16.13
CA GLU A 14 -3.66 -3.80 15.61
C GLU A 14 -2.81 -3.00 14.62
N ASP A 15 -1.50 -2.94 14.89
CA ASP A 15 -0.50 -2.26 14.07
C ASP A 15 -0.23 -2.99 12.75
N LYS A 16 -0.65 -4.25 12.63
CA LYS A 16 -0.46 -5.13 11.45
C LYS A 16 1.01 -5.17 10.99
N PRO A 17 1.93 -5.58 11.88
CA PRO A 17 3.35 -5.55 11.61
C PRO A 17 3.75 -6.39 10.39
N LEU A 18 4.70 -5.87 9.63
CA LEU A 18 5.38 -6.60 8.57
C LEU A 18 6.86 -6.79 8.93
N VAL A 19 7.35 -8.02 8.72
CA VAL A 19 8.76 -8.36 8.86
C VAL A 19 9.35 -8.48 7.48
N TRP A 20 10.06 -7.44 7.06
CA TRP A 20 10.72 -7.40 5.78
C TRP A 20 12.03 -8.17 5.85
N ILE A 21 12.19 -9.19 5.03
CA ILE A 21 13.38 -10.03 5.00
C ILE A 21 13.88 -10.14 3.57
N ASP A 22 15.20 -10.08 3.43
CA ASP A 22 15.92 -10.37 2.19
C ASP A 22 17.15 -11.20 2.56
N LEU A 23 17.32 -12.31 1.85
CA LEU A 23 18.42 -13.24 2.01
C LEU A 23 19.27 -13.26 0.74
N GLU A 24 20.59 -13.23 0.94
CA GLU A 24 21.52 -13.64 -0.12
C GLU A 24 21.89 -15.11 0.13
N MET A 25 21.79 -15.95 -0.90
CA MET A 25 22.06 -17.39 -0.82
C MET A 25 23.16 -17.83 -1.78
N SER A 26 23.76 -18.98 -1.50
CA SER A 26 24.72 -19.64 -2.41
C SER A 26 24.06 -20.17 -3.70
N GLY A 27 22.73 -20.18 -3.75
CA GLY A 27 21.90 -20.69 -4.84
C GLY A 27 20.44 -20.81 -4.39
N LEU A 28 19.61 -21.52 -5.16
CA LEU A 28 18.16 -21.61 -4.96
C LEU A 28 17.67 -23.01 -4.53
N ASP A 29 18.57 -24.00 -4.40
CA ASP A 29 18.22 -25.34 -3.92
C ASP A 29 18.29 -25.37 -2.39
N ILE A 30 17.14 -25.25 -1.73
CA ILE A 30 17.02 -25.24 -0.26
C ILE A 30 17.70 -26.42 0.45
N ASN A 31 17.93 -27.54 -0.24
CA ASN A 31 18.58 -28.71 0.35
C ASN A 31 20.12 -28.60 0.31
N LYS A 32 20.68 -27.86 -0.64
CA LYS A 32 22.12 -27.82 -0.90
C LYS A 32 22.74 -26.46 -0.59
N ASP A 33 21.99 -25.41 -0.85
CA ASP A 33 22.41 -24.03 -0.70
C ASP A 33 22.26 -23.51 0.72
N ARG A 34 22.94 -22.41 1.02
CA ARG A 34 23.01 -21.81 2.35
C ARG A 34 22.79 -20.30 2.27
N ILE A 35 22.19 -19.75 3.33
CA ILE A 35 22.08 -18.31 3.57
C ILE A 35 23.48 -17.75 3.83
N LEU A 36 23.83 -16.68 3.13
CA LEU A 36 25.13 -15.99 3.13
C LEU A 36 25.02 -14.60 3.79
N GLU A 37 23.95 -13.87 3.55
CA GLU A 37 23.61 -12.59 4.19
C GLU A 37 22.11 -12.61 4.53
N VAL A 38 21.74 -11.96 5.63
CA VAL A 38 20.35 -11.71 5.99
C VAL A 38 20.19 -10.24 6.37
N ALA A 39 19.15 -9.61 5.85
CA ALA A 39 18.67 -8.34 6.36
C ALA A 39 17.23 -8.44 6.87
N VAL A 40 16.90 -7.62 7.87
CA VAL A 40 15.57 -7.53 8.46
C VAL A 40 15.19 -6.08 8.72
N ILE A 41 14.04 -5.63 8.22
CA ILE A 41 13.42 -4.35 8.60
C ILE A 41 12.02 -4.62 9.13
N ILE A 42 11.62 -3.90 10.18
CA ILE A 42 10.27 -3.99 10.73
C ILE A 42 9.49 -2.74 10.31
N THR A 43 8.26 -2.92 9.84
CA THR A 43 7.32 -1.82 9.61
C THR A 43 5.98 -2.09 10.30
N ASP A 44 5.22 -1.03 10.54
CA ASP A 44 3.78 -1.16 10.75
C ASP A 44 3.05 -1.52 9.42
N GLY A 45 1.74 -1.74 9.49
CA GLY A 45 0.91 -2.03 8.33
C GLY A 45 0.72 -0.84 7.37
N GLN A 46 1.24 0.33 7.72
CA GLN A 46 1.26 1.52 6.86
C GLN A 46 2.60 1.71 6.15
N LEU A 47 3.55 0.77 6.33
CA LEU A 47 4.89 0.80 5.76
C LEU A 47 5.80 1.85 6.41
N ASN A 48 5.49 2.28 7.63
CA ASN A 48 6.39 3.12 8.42
C ASN A 48 7.45 2.25 9.08
N VAL A 49 8.71 2.55 8.80
CA VAL A 49 9.87 1.85 9.37
C VAL A 49 10.02 2.21 10.85
N VAL A 50 10.16 1.21 11.71
CA VAL A 50 10.25 1.42 13.18
C VAL A 50 11.69 1.51 13.70
N ASP A 51 12.68 1.10 12.90
CA ASP A 51 14.12 1.13 13.20
C ASP A 51 14.95 1.01 11.91
N ASP A 52 16.25 1.30 11.97
CA ASP A 52 17.16 1.29 10.81
C ASP A 52 17.34 -0.10 10.16
N GLY A 53 16.93 -1.16 10.87
CA GLY A 53 17.04 -2.55 10.42
C GLY A 53 18.28 -3.27 10.93
N LEU A 54 18.37 -4.53 10.58
CA LEU A 54 19.50 -5.42 10.86
C LEU A 54 20.06 -5.95 9.53
N SER A 55 21.38 -6.04 9.40
CA SER A 55 22.04 -6.70 8.28
C SER A 55 23.28 -7.44 8.78
N LEU A 56 23.34 -8.74 8.53
CA LEU A 56 24.38 -9.62 9.06
C LEU A 56 24.85 -10.60 7.98
N VAL A 57 26.18 -10.74 7.88
CA VAL A 57 26.83 -11.72 7.01
C VAL A 57 27.11 -13.00 7.77
N VAL A 58 26.67 -14.12 7.23
CA VAL A 58 26.80 -15.45 7.81
C VAL A 58 28.12 -16.08 7.39
N GLN A 59 28.88 -16.59 8.36
CA GLN A 59 30.10 -17.34 8.10
C GLN A 59 29.80 -18.65 7.36
N ARG A 60 30.50 -18.88 6.24
CA ARG A 60 30.47 -20.16 5.50
C ARG A 60 31.86 -20.64 5.16
N SER A 61 32.00 -21.95 5.00
CA SER A 61 33.25 -22.56 4.57
C SER A 61 33.51 -22.32 3.08
N LYS A 62 34.78 -22.34 2.70
CA LYS A 62 35.19 -22.26 1.29
C LYS A 62 34.50 -23.33 0.43
N ALA A 63 34.29 -24.54 0.96
CA ALA A 63 33.60 -25.61 0.25
C ALA A 63 32.11 -25.29 -0.06
N VAL A 64 31.43 -24.49 0.76
CA VAL A 64 30.08 -24.01 0.44
C VAL A 64 30.16 -22.99 -0.71
N MET A 65 31.09 -22.05 -0.61
CA MET A 65 31.28 -20.99 -1.60
C MET A 65 31.73 -21.53 -2.97
N ASP A 66 32.61 -22.53 -2.99
CA ASP A 66 33.14 -23.15 -4.22
C ASP A 66 32.06 -23.94 -5.01
N ARG A 67 30.91 -24.24 -4.39
CA ARG A 67 29.78 -24.97 -5.04
C ARG A 67 28.75 -24.05 -5.68
N MET A 68 28.90 -22.74 -5.53
CA MET A 68 28.02 -21.75 -6.15
C MET A 68 28.07 -21.86 -7.68
N ASN A 69 26.96 -21.57 -8.34
CA ASN A 69 26.94 -21.46 -9.80
C ASN A 69 27.67 -20.18 -10.28
N GLU A 70 27.96 -20.10 -11.57
CA GLU A 70 28.70 -18.97 -12.17
C GLU A 70 28.05 -17.60 -11.88
N TRP A 71 26.72 -17.55 -11.91
CA TRP A 71 25.98 -16.32 -11.61
C TRP A 71 26.19 -15.86 -10.17
N CYS A 72 26.07 -16.76 -9.19
CA CYS A 72 26.30 -16.46 -7.77
C CYS A 72 27.76 -16.07 -7.51
N ILE A 73 28.73 -16.77 -8.13
CA ILE A 73 30.16 -16.43 -8.00
C ILE A 73 30.42 -15.00 -8.48
N SER A 74 29.89 -14.65 -9.66
CA SER A 74 30.06 -13.31 -10.24
C SER A 74 29.39 -12.23 -9.38
N THR A 75 28.11 -12.39 -9.07
CA THR A 75 27.31 -11.41 -8.32
C THR A 75 27.89 -11.16 -6.92
N HIS A 76 28.16 -12.23 -6.16
CA HIS A 76 28.70 -12.12 -4.79
C HIS A 76 30.16 -11.70 -4.76
N GLY A 77 30.90 -11.97 -5.84
CA GLY A 77 32.26 -11.47 -6.04
C GLY A 77 32.27 -9.95 -6.24
N LEU A 78 31.41 -9.44 -7.12
CA LEU A 78 31.29 -8.00 -7.43
C LEU A 78 30.78 -7.18 -6.23
N SER A 79 29.85 -7.71 -5.45
CA SER A 79 29.37 -7.05 -4.21
C SER A 79 30.39 -7.08 -3.06
N GLY A 80 31.43 -7.93 -3.17
CA GLY A 80 32.39 -8.22 -2.12
C GLY A 80 31.84 -9.14 -1.02
N LEU A 81 30.60 -9.66 -1.16
CA LEU A 81 29.98 -10.55 -0.19
C LEU A 81 30.77 -11.84 -0.01
N THR A 82 31.34 -12.40 -1.08
CA THR A 82 32.15 -13.63 -1.00
C THR A 82 33.31 -13.50 0.00
N LYS A 83 34.01 -12.36 -0.03
CA LYS A 83 35.10 -12.08 0.91
C LYS A 83 34.58 -11.94 2.34
N GLN A 84 33.47 -11.22 2.52
CA GLN A 84 32.86 -10.99 3.83
C GLN A 84 32.38 -12.30 4.46
N VAL A 85 31.77 -13.21 3.70
CA VAL A 85 31.30 -14.52 4.16
C VAL A 85 32.46 -15.38 4.67
N LEU A 86 33.57 -15.41 3.93
CA LEU A 86 34.76 -16.19 4.32
C LEU A 86 35.47 -15.61 5.55
N SER A 87 35.41 -14.29 5.75
CA SER A 87 36.00 -13.61 6.90
C SER A 87 35.04 -13.39 8.07
N SER A 88 33.75 -13.67 7.91
CA SER A 88 32.74 -13.41 8.94
C SER A 88 33.02 -14.28 10.17
N PRO A 89 33.01 -13.70 11.39
CA PRO A 89 33.22 -14.49 12.61
C PRO A 89 31.93 -15.13 13.12
N PHE A 90 30.78 -14.92 12.45
CA PHE A 90 29.46 -15.26 12.99
C PHE A 90 28.86 -16.51 12.32
N PRO A 91 28.79 -17.66 13.01
CA PRO A 91 28.11 -18.85 12.50
C PRO A 91 26.61 -18.62 12.32
N ALA A 92 25.97 -19.41 11.47
CA ALA A 92 24.54 -19.28 11.17
C ALA A 92 23.64 -19.34 12.41
N GLN A 93 23.94 -20.20 13.38
CA GLN A 93 23.17 -20.32 14.62
C GLN A 93 23.20 -19.04 15.46
N VAL A 94 24.31 -18.28 15.40
CA VAL A 94 24.42 -17.00 16.09
C VAL A 94 23.61 -15.95 15.33
N VAL A 95 23.77 -15.89 14.01
CA VAL A 95 23.06 -14.90 13.17
C VAL A 95 21.54 -15.11 13.24
N SER A 96 21.07 -16.35 13.08
CA SER A 96 19.64 -16.69 13.15
C SER A 96 19.02 -16.32 14.49
N LYS A 97 19.73 -16.59 15.60
CA LYS A 97 19.31 -16.17 16.94
C LYS A 97 19.24 -14.66 17.07
N VAL A 98 20.23 -13.92 16.58
CA VAL A 98 20.21 -12.44 16.63
C VAL A 98 19.04 -11.88 15.82
N CYS A 99 18.80 -12.40 14.62
CA CYS A 99 17.64 -12.02 13.81
C CYS A 99 16.31 -12.31 14.53
N PHE A 100 16.19 -13.49 15.14
CA PHE A 100 14.99 -13.89 15.87
C PHE A 100 14.73 -12.98 17.08
N GLU A 101 15.75 -12.69 17.89
CA GLU A 101 15.64 -11.78 19.04
C GLU A 101 15.34 -10.34 18.60
N TYR A 102 15.90 -9.89 17.47
CA TYR A 102 15.57 -8.60 16.88
C TYR A 102 14.08 -8.50 16.51
N ILE A 103 13.53 -9.53 15.85
CA ILE A 103 12.10 -9.59 15.51
C ILE A 103 11.26 -9.59 16.79
N LYS A 104 11.59 -10.45 17.76
CA LYS A 104 10.84 -10.56 19.03
C LYS A 104 10.87 -9.30 19.87
N ARG A 105 11.96 -8.54 19.82
CA ARG A 105 12.06 -7.25 20.50
C ARG A 105 10.96 -6.30 20.04
N TRP A 106 10.66 -6.27 18.75
CA TRP A 106 9.62 -5.42 18.18
C TRP A 106 8.23 -6.06 18.23
N ILE A 107 8.16 -7.38 18.03
CA ILE A 107 6.92 -8.15 17.86
C ILE A 107 7.02 -9.38 18.78
N PRO A 108 6.76 -9.24 20.09
CA PRO A 108 6.95 -10.32 21.07
C PRO A 108 5.93 -11.46 20.90
N ASP A 109 4.72 -11.13 20.43
CA ASP A 109 3.65 -12.11 20.26
C ASP A 109 3.83 -12.89 18.95
N PRO A 110 3.71 -14.22 18.97
CA PRO A 110 3.84 -15.02 17.76
C PRO A 110 2.60 -14.90 16.87
N ARG A 111 2.79 -15.17 15.58
CA ARG A 111 1.74 -15.32 14.55
C ARG A 111 0.96 -14.04 14.21
N ILE A 112 1.38 -12.86 14.67
CA ILE A 112 0.73 -11.59 14.33
C ILE A 112 1.38 -10.87 13.14
N ALA A 113 2.69 -11.01 12.95
CA ALA A 113 3.40 -10.33 11.88
C ALA A 113 3.50 -11.18 10.61
N VAL A 114 3.44 -10.53 9.46
CA VAL A 114 3.50 -11.18 8.15
C VAL A 114 4.88 -10.93 7.52
N ILE A 115 5.49 -11.96 6.92
CA ILE A 115 6.73 -11.78 6.18
C ILE A 115 6.48 -10.97 4.89
N ALA A 116 7.38 -10.04 4.58
CA ALA A 116 7.27 -9.15 3.42
C ALA A 116 8.60 -9.03 2.67
N GLY A 117 8.54 -8.79 1.36
CA GLY A 117 9.74 -8.61 0.52
C GLY A 117 9.46 -8.86 -0.96
N ASN A 118 10.45 -8.65 -1.82
CA ASN A 118 10.37 -9.02 -3.23
C ASN A 118 10.62 -10.51 -3.40
N THR A 119 9.70 -11.26 -4.01
CA THR A 119 9.91 -12.70 -4.26
C THR A 119 10.15 -13.47 -2.95
N VAL A 120 9.62 -12.94 -1.84
CA VAL A 120 9.97 -13.35 -0.47
C VAL A 120 9.56 -14.77 -0.13
N HIS A 121 8.73 -15.39 -0.98
CA HIS A 121 8.43 -16.81 -0.87
C HIS A 121 9.70 -17.68 -0.95
N MET A 122 10.74 -17.25 -1.67
CA MET A 122 12.00 -17.99 -1.73
C MET A 122 12.77 -17.88 -0.43
N ASP A 123 12.83 -16.68 0.16
CA ASP A 123 13.43 -16.44 1.47
C ASP A 123 12.72 -17.26 2.55
N LEU A 124 11.38 -17.23 2.55
CA LEU A 124 10.56 -18.00 3.47
C LEU A 124 10.89 -19.50 3.40
N ARG A 125 11.06 -20.06 2.20
CA ARG A 125 11.46 -21.48 2.05
C ARG A 125 12.82 -21.79 2.67
N PHE A 126 13.78 -20.88 2.60
CA PHE A 126 15.07 -21.04 3.28
C PHE A 126 14.94 -20.90 4.80
N LEU A 127 14.06 -20.02 5.29
CA LEU A 127 13.79 -19.86 6.72
C LEU A 127 13.06 -21.09 7.29
N GLU A 128 12.10 -21.66 6.57
CA GLU A 128 11.36 -22.87 6.97
C GLU A 128 12.23 -24.14 6.96
N MET A 129 13.37 -24.11 6.26
CA MET A 129 14.24 -25.27 6.10
C MET A 129 15.02 -25.58 7.37
N ASP A 130 14.56 -26.58 8.13
CA ASP A 130 15.21 -27.00 9.37
C ASP A 130 16.31 -28.06 9.16
N ALA A 131 16.44 -28.64 7.96
CA ALA A 131 17.36 -29.75 7.68
C ALA A 131 18.83 -29.44 8.02
N HIS A 132 19.22 -28.16 7.98
CA HIS A 132 20.59 -27.71 8.27
C HIS A 132 20.82 -27.44 9.77
N LYS A 133 19.77 -27.49 10.61
CA LYS A 133 19.81 -27.24 12.07
C LYS A 133 20.51 -25.93 12.44
N GLU A 134 20.23 -24.89 11.66
CA GLU A 134 20.83 -23.55 11.83
C GLU A 134 19.94 -22.59 12.62
N GLY A 135 18.72 -22.99 13.00
CA GLY A 135 17.81 -22.22 13.84
C GLY A 135 16.92 -21.21 13.11
N TRP A 136 17.00 -21.10 11.78
CA TRP A 136 16.18 -20.18 10.98
C TRP A 136 14.67 -20.46 11.07
N SER A 137 14.28 -21.73 11.26
CA SER A 137 12.89 -22.18 11.37
C SER A 137 12.12 -21.50 12.51
N GLN A 138 12.82 -21.03 13.55
CA GLN A 138 12.23 -20.26 14.65
C GLN A 138 11.64 -18.92 14.19
N ILE A 139 12.29 -18.28 13.21
CA ILE A 139 11.77 -17.04 12.61
C ILE A 139 10.48 -17.34 11.88
N ALA A 140 10.48 -18.30 10.94
CA ALA A 140 9.28 -18.65 10.18
C ALA A 140 8.12 -19.11 11.09
N ALA A 141 8.41 -19.88 12.15
CA ALA A 141 7.40 -20.34 13.11
C ALA A 141 6.73 -19.17 13.87
N HIS A 142 7.49 -18.10 14.16
CA HIS A 142 6.98 -16.92 14.87
C HIS A 142 6.16 -15.99 13.97
N LEU A 143 6.36 -16.03 12.66
CA LEU A 143 5.58 -15.25 11.70
C LEU A 143 4.24 -15.94 11.38
N ALA A 144 3.27 -15.15 10.92
CA ALA A 144 2.03 -15.67 10.36
C ALA A 144 2.32 -16.45 9.06
N TYR A 145 1.43 -17.38 8.72
CA TYR A 145 1.54 -18.20 7.50
C TYR A 145 1.33 -17.41 6.19
N ARG A 146 0.83 -16.17 6.29
CA ARG A 146 0.59 -15.30 5.13
C ARG A 146 1.88 -14.64 4.71
N VAL A 147 1.90 -14.17 3.46
CA VAL A 147 3.03 -13.49 2.84
C VAL A 147 2.56 -12.24 2.14
N VAL A 148 3.30 -11.13 2.30
CA VAL A 148 3.17 -9.93 1.46
C VAL A 148 4.33 -9.94 0.46
N ASP A 149 4.11 -10.57 -0.69
CA ASP A 149 5.11 -10.64 -1.76
C ASP A 149 4.94 -9.46 -2.72
N VAL A 150 5.90 -8.53 -2.71
CA VAL A 150 5.90 -7.33 -3.58
C VAL A 150 5.91 -7.71 -5.06
N SER A 151 6.50 -8.86 -5.41
CA SER A 151 6.49 -9.36 -6.79
C SER A 151 5.07 -9.74 -7.25
N SER A 152 4.17 -10.12 -6.35
CA SER A 152 2.77 -10.36 -6.73
C SER A 152 2.08 -9.08 -7.20
N PHE A 153 2.33 -7.95 -6.52
CA PHE A 153 1.83 -6.64 -6.95
C PHE A 153 2.46 -6.21 -8.28
N LYS A 154 3.75 -6.50 -8.50
CA LYS A 154 4.45 -6.27 -9.75
C LYS A 154 3.85 -7.06 -10.92
N GLU A 155 3.55 -8.34 -10.71
CA GLU A 155 2.91 -9.19 -11.72
C GLU A 155 1.48 -8.73 -12.06
N ILE A 156 0.73 -8.28 -11.05
CA ILE A 156 -0.58 -7.66 -11.23
C ILE A 156 -0.47 -6.35 -12.02
N ALA A 157 0.44 -5.45 -11.59
CA ALA A 157 0.70 -4.18 -12.25
C ALA A 157 1.02 -4.37 -13.73
N ARG A 158 1.90 -5.33 -14.06
CA ARG A 158 2.28 -5.62 -15.46
C ARG A 158 1.09 -6.04 -16.33
N ARG A 159 0.12 -6.78 -15.77
CA ARG A 159 -1.00 -7.34 -16.54
C ARG A 159 -2.18 -6.40 -16.63
N TRP A 160 -2.56 -5.79 -15.50
CA TRP A 160 -3.78 -5.00 -15.40
C TRP A 160 -3.54 -3.51 -15.60
N TYR A 161 -2.28 -3.07 -15.48
CA TYR A 161 -1.90 -1.67 -15.68
C TYR A 161 -0.67 -1.60 -16.60
N PRO A 162 -0.78 -2.03 -17.88
CA PRO A 162 0.37 -2.16 -18.79
C PRO A 162 1.09 -0.83 -19.08
N ASN A 163 0.42 0.30 -18.86
CA ASN A 163 1.00 1.63 -18.99
C ASN A 163 1.63 2.17 -17.69
N LEU A 164 1.56 1.41 -16.58
CA LEU A 164 2.15 1.80 -15.31
C LEU A 164 3.68 1.67 -15.38
N PRO A 165 4.44 2.73 -15.06
CA PRO A 165 5.89 2.63 -15.00
C PRO A 165 6.33 1.62 -13.92
N LEU A 166 6.82 0.46 -14.33
CA LEU A 166 7.38 -0.51 -13.39
C LEU A 166 8.77 -0.06 -12.95
N LYS A 167 9.10 -0.33 -11.68
CA LYS A 167 10.46 -0.16 -11.18
C LYS A 167 11.41 -1.08 -11.96
N SER A 168 12.37 -0.50 -12.67
CA SER A 168 13.55 -1.23 -13.10
C SER A 168 14.48 -1.38 -11.89
N LYS A 169 15.00 -2.58 -11.65
CA LYS A 169 16.08 -2.75 -10.66
C LYS A 169 17.23 -1.84 -11.12
N LYS A 170 17.52 -0.77 -10.37
CA LYS A 170 18.86 -0.15 -10.45
C LYS A 170 19.86 -1.25 -10.11
N ALA A 171 21.05 -1.18 -10.68
CA ALA A 171 22.18 -1.98 -10.22
C ALA A 171 22.52 -1.53 -8.78
N SER A 172 21.79 -2.08 -7.82
CA SER A 172 22.15 -2.09 -6.40
C SER A 172 23.36 -3.01 -6.26
N ALA A 173 24.22 -2.74 -5.29
CA ALA A 173 25.39 -3.57 -5.01
C ALA A 173 25.02 -4.97 -4.46
N HIS A 174 23.78 -5.45 -4.64
CA HIS A 174 23.24 -6.70 -4.08
C HIS A 174 23.53 -6.80 -2.58
N ARG A 175 23.05 -5.80 -1.84
CA ARG A 175 23.14 -5.77 -0.39
C ARG A 175 21.75 -5.85 0.19
N ALA A 176 21.52 -6.84 1.05
CA ALA A 176 20.18 -7.23 1.45
C ALA A 176 19.36 -6.09 2.09
N LEU A 177 19.98 -5.21 2.87
CA LEU A 177 19.26 -4.10 3.52
C LEU A 177 18.77 -3.04 2.53
N ASP A 178 19.57 -2.73 1.50
CA ASP A 178 19.20 -1.75 0.47
C ASP A 178 18.09 -2.31 -0.42
N ASP A 179 18.12 -3.61 -0.69
CA ASP A 179 17.09 -4.32 -1.46
C ASP A 179 15.75 -4.39 -0.69
N ILE A 180 15.77 -4.52 0.65
CA ILE A 180 14.56 -4.38 1.48
C ILE A 180 13.99 -2.95 1.39
N LYS A 181 14.82 -1.92 1.59
CA LYS A 181 14.37 -0.51 1.51
C LYS A 181 13.75 -0.22 0.14
N ALA A 182 14.39 -0.71 -0.92
CA ALA A 182 13.88 -0.65 -2.27
C ALA A 182 12.52 -1.40 -2.41
N SER A 183 12.34 -2.54 -1.76
CA SER A 183 11.08 -3.29 -1.79
C SER A 183 9.95 -2.58 -1.05
N ILE A 184 10.25 -1.93 0.08
CA ILE A 184 9.29 -1.09 0.82
C ILE A 184 8.82 0.07 -0.06
N GLU A 185 9.76 0.82 -0.63
CA GLU A 185 9.45 1.94 -1.54
C GLU A 185 8.63 1.47 -2.76
N GLU A 186 8.93 0.29 -3.30
CA GLU A 186 8.18 -0.30 -4.43
C GLU A 186 6.73 -0.64 -4.05
N LEU A 187 6.51 -1.23 -2.87
CA LEU A 187 5.16 -1.51 -2.40
C LEU A 187 4.39 -0.22 -2.07
N GLN A 188 5.06 0.80 -1.52
CA GLN A 188 4.50 2.14 -1.34
C GLN A 188 4.08 2.73 -2.69
N TYR A 189 4.91 2.61 -3.72
CA TYR A 189 4.58 3.03 -5.08
C TYR A 189 3.33 2.32 -5.62
N TYR A 190 3.23 0.98 -5.51
CA TYR A 190 2.03 0.27 -5.96
C TYR A 190 0.78 0.69 -5.19
N ARG A 191 0.90 0.84 -3.87
CA ARG A 191 -0.20 1.31 -3.01
C ARG A 191 -0.72 2.68 -3.43
N GLN A 192 0.18 3.59 -3.83
CA GLN A 192 -0.17 4.94 -4.25
C GLN A 192 -0.70 4.98 -5.68
N THR A 193 -0.09 4.24 -6.60
CA THR A 193 -0.40 4.38 -8.02
C THR A 193 -1.69 3.67 -8.41
N ILE A 194 -2.14 2.68 -7.64
CA ILE A 194 -3.50 2.11 -7.77
C ILE A 194 -4.58 3.13 -7.34
N ASN A 195 -4.22 4.16 -6.55
CA ASN A 195 -5.12 5.26 -6.16
C ASN A 195 -4.68 6.58 -6.84
N ILE A 196 -5.06 6.72 -8.11
CA ILE A 196 -4.47 7.69 -9.06
C ILE A 196 -4.42 9.13 -8.54
N GLN A 197 -5.50 9.68 -7.99
CA GLN A 197 -5.46 11.00 -7.35
C GLN A 197 -6.67 11.24 -6.47
N GLN A 198 -6.50 12.06 -5.42
CA GLN A 198 -7.55 12.53 -4.53
C GLN A 198 -7.42 14.04 -4.33
N CYS A 199 -8.54 14.73 -4.25
CA CYS A 199 -8.62 16.11 -3.78
C CYS A 199 -9.91 16.27 -2.96
N ASP A 200 -9.82 17.07 -1.89
CA ASP A 200 -10.93 17.30 -0.96
C ASP A 200 -11.01 18.78 -0.55
N ASP A 201 -12.24 19.30 -0.50
CA ASP A 201 -12.57 20.56 0.17
C ASP A 201 -13.41 20.25 1.41
N LEU A 202 -12.79 20.36 2.58
CA LEU A 202 -13.41 20.14 3.88
C LEU A 202 -13.55 21.43 4.67
N GLY A 203 -13.54 22.59 3.99
CA GLY A 203 -13.64 23.91 4.61
C GLY A 203 -14.88 24.07 5.49
N SER A 204 -15.99 23.44 5.10
CA SER A 204 -17.26 23.43 5.83
C SER A 204 -17.26 22.60 7.12
N PHE A 205 -16.26 21.73 7.32
CA PHE A 205 -16.13 20.92 8.54
C PHE A 205 -15.18 21.57 9.55
N SER A 206 -15.44 21.34 10.83
CA SER A 206 -14.57 21.82 11.91
C SER A 206 -13.17 21.20 11.77
N PHE A 207 -12.14 21.96 12.14
CA PHE A 207 -10.73 21.53 12.00
C PHE A 207 -10.47 20.14 12.60
N TYR A 208 -11.05 19.85 13.77
CA TYR A 208 -10.87 18.59 14.48
C TYR A 208 -11.59 17.39 13.83
N GLN A 209 -12.58 17.65 12.97
CA GLN A 209 -13.34 16.60 12.27
C GLN A 209 -12.76 16.28 10.89
N ARG A 210 -12.04 17.21 10.26
CA ARG A 210 -11.57 17.09 8.87
C ARG A 210 -10.81 15.80 8.58
N SER A 211 -9.94 15.35 9.49
CA SER A 211 -9.20 14.09 9.31
C SER A 211 -10.15 12.89 9.22
N SER A 212 -11.07 12.77 10.17
CA SER A 212 -12.02 11.66 10.20
C SER A 212 -12.99 11.70 9.03
N VAL A 213 -13.48 12.89 8.66
CA VAL A 213 -14.35 13.06 7.50
C VAL A 213 -13.63 12.64 6.22
N ARG A 214 -12.36 13.05 6.03
CA ARG A 214 -11.56 12.63 4.86
C ARG A 214 -11.47 11.12 4.76
N GLU A 215 -11.11 10.45 5.86
CA GLU A 215 -10.99 8.99 5.88
C GLU A 215 -12.31 8.31 5.49
N PHE A 216 -13.45 8.82 5.96
CA PHE A 216 -14.78 8.30 5.58
C PHE A 216 -15.13 8.55 4.12
N LEU A 217 -14.86 9.74 3.59
CA LEU A 217 -15.11 10.05 2.18
C LEU A 217 -14.30 9.14 1.26
N VAL A 218 -13.02 8.90 1.59
CA VAL A 218 -12.16 7.97 0.85
C VAL A 218 -12.68 6.54 0.95
N PHE A 219 -13.09 6.11 2.14
CA PHE A 219 -13.68 4.79 2.33
C PHE A 219 -14.96 4.60 1.51
N MET A 220 -15.87 5.58 1.53
CA MET A 220 -17.10 5.58 0.74
C MET A 220 -16.79 5.55 -0.75
N ALA A 221 -15.87 6.39 -1.22
CA ALA A 221 -15.49 6.46 -2.62
C ALA A 221 -14.95 5.12 -3.14
N LYS A 222 -14.04 4.49 -2.38
CA LYS A 222 -13.51 3.17 -2.72
C LYS A 222 -14.59 2.10 -2.75
N THR A 223 -15.42 2.06 -1.71
CA THR A 223 -16.50 1.07 -1.58
C THR A 223 -17.42 1.12 -2.81
N VAL A 224 -17.84 2.32 -3.21
CA VAL A 224 -18.73 2.53 -4.34
C VAL A 224 -18.04 2.24 -5.68
N ALA A 225 -16.77 2.68 -5.86
CA ALA A 225 -15.99 2.39 -7.08
C ALA A 225 -15.79 0.88 -7.34
N GLU A 226 -15.49 0.11 -6.29
CA GLU A 226 -15.32 -1.35 -6.36
C GLU A 226 -16.60 -2.08 -6.78
N ARG A 227 -17.76 -1.49 -6.47
CA ARG A 227 -19.10 -2.06 -6.71
C ARG A 227 -19.79 -1.49 -7.95
N THR A 228 -19.07 -0.69 -8.74
CA THR A 228 -19.56 -0.15 -10.01
C THR A 228 -18.97 -0.93 -11.18
N GLU A 229 -19.85 -1.37 -12.08
CA GLU A 229 -19.46 -2.12 -13.28
C GLU A 229 -18.83 -1.21 -14.35
N ASN A 230 -18.03 -1.77 -15.25
CA ASN A 230 -17.42 -1.00 -16.33
C ASN A 230 -18.50 -0.42 -17.27
N GLY A 231 -18.38 0.87 -17.60
CA GLY A 231 -19.35 1.62 -18.39
C GLY A 231 -20.56 2.13 -17.60
N GLN A 232 -20.67 1.77 -16.31
CA GLN A 232 -21.81 2.14 -15.48
C GLN A 232 -21.63 3.51 -14.82
N ARG A 233 -22.68 4.33 -14.88
CA ARG A 233 -22.85 5.54 -14.07
C ARG A 233 -23.79 5.23 -12.92
N GLN A 234 -23.33 5.46 -11.70
CA GLN A 234 -24.10 5.14 -10.49
C GLN A 234 -24.04 6.29 -9.48
N SER A 235 -25.13 6.47 -8.72
CA SER A 235 -25.23 7.44 -7.64
C SER A 235 -25.67 6.71 -6.38
N VAL A 236 -24.88 6.83 -5.32
CA VAL A 236 -25.15 6.21 -4.02
C VAL A 236 -25.32 7.32 -2.99
N GLN A 237 -26.55 7.51 -2.53
CA GLN A 237 -26.88 8.46 -1.49
C GLN A 237 -26.62 7.85 -0.11
N GLU A 238 -26.10 8.65 0.81
CA GLU A 238 -25.91 8.31 2.21
C GLU A 238 -26.09 9.58 3.06
N ASN A 239 -27.21 9.66 3.78
CA ASN A 239 -27.65 10.88 4.47
C ASN A 239 -27.74 12.09 3.51
N ASN A 240 -27.05 13.19 3.83
CA ASN A 240 -27.07 14.44 3.06
C ASN A 240 -26.01 14.50 1.95
N TYR A 241 -25.33 13.38 1.66
CA TYR A 241 -24.27 13.30 0.66
C TYR A 241 -24.60 12.25 -0.39
N THR A 242 -24.15 12.49 -1.60
CA THR A 242 -24.30 11.57 -2.73
C THR A 242 -22.92 11.33 -3.35
N ALA A 243 -22.54 10.06 -3.44
CA ALA A 243 -21.38 9.63 -4.22
C ALA A 243 -21.82 9.32 -5.64
N HIS A 244 -21.41 10.15 -6.59
CA HIS A 244 -21.51 9.86 -8.02
C HIS A 244 -20.25 9.14 -8.47
N VAL A 245 -20.41 8.03 -9.18
CA VAL A 245 -19.31 7.20 -9.66
C VAL A 245 -19.51 6.88 -11.13
N PHE A 246 -18.44 6.99 -11.89
CA PHE A 246 -18.39 6.53 -13.27
C PHE A 246 -17.14 5.68 -13.46
N ARG A 247 -17.32 4.47 -14.01
CA ARG A 247 -16.23 3.58 -14.35
C ARG A 247 -16.10 3.47 -15.87
N GLN A 248 -14.91 3.72 -16.38
CA GLN A 248 -14.60 3.64 -17.80
C GLN A 248 -13.27 2.92 -17.99
N GLY A 249 -13.34 1.71 -18.56
CA GLY A 249 -12.21 0.81 -18.68
C GLY A 249 -11.64 0.43 -17.31
N ASP A 250 -10.34 0.64 -17.15
CA ASP A 250 -9.59 0.32 -15.94
C ASP A 250 -9.68 1.42 -14.87
N TYR A 251 -10.34 2.54 -15.17
CA TYR A 251 -10.40 3.71 -14.30
C TYR A 251 -11.81 3.92 -13.73
N SER A 252 -11.86 4.33 -12.47
CA SER A 252 -13.09 4.78 -11.82
C SER A 252 -12.85 6.17 -11.22
N ALA A 253 -13.79 7.07 -11.47
CA ALA A 253 -13.80 8.39 -10.86
C ALA A 253 -15.03 8.52 -9.97
N VAL A 254 -14.83 9.08 -8.77
CA VAL A 254 -15.88 9.29 -7.78
C VAL A 254 -15.88 10.74 -7.33
N ALA A 255 -17.07 11.34 -7.29
CA ALA A 255 -17.32 12.66 -6.74
C ALA A 255 -18.33 12.52 -5.61
N ILE A 256 -17.95 12.94 -4.41
CA ILE A 256 -18.87 13.00 -3.27
C ILE A 256 -19.30 14.46 -3.09
N VAL A 257 -20.59 14.70 -3.23
CA VAL A 257 -21.19 16.04 -3.18
C VAL A 257 -22.32 16.05 -2.17
N THR A 258 -22.74 17.24 -1.74
CA THR A 258 -23.99 17.37 -0.98
C THR A 258 -25.18 17.00 -1.87
N GLU A 259 -26.26 16.48 -1.28
CA GLU A 259 -27.49 16.09 -1.99
C GLU A 259 -28.04 17.19 -2.92
N LYS A 260 -27.84 18.46 -2.57
CA LYS A 260 -28.31 19.62 -3.35
C LYS A 260 -27.52 19.86 -4.66
N TYR A 261 -26.36 19.23 -4.82
CA TYR A 261 -25.51 19.45 -5.98
C TYR A 261 -26.08 18.71 -7.20
N PRO A 262 -26.23 19.37 -8.37
CA PRO A 262 -26.86 18.74 -9.52
C PRO A 262 -26.05 17.58 -10.10
N VAL A 263 -26.74 16.47 -10.39
CA VAL A 263 -26.14 15.21 -10.89
C VAL A 263 -25.37 15.39 -12.20
N ARG A 264 -25.88 16.22 -13.11
CA ARG A 264 -25.30 16.43 -14.45
C ARG A 264 -23.89 17.04 -14.40
N PRO A 265 -23.65 18.20 -13.76
CA PRO A 265 -22.31 18.72 -13.48
C PRO A 265 -21.38 17.71 -12.82
N ALA A 266 -21.88 16.89 -11.87
CA ALA A 266 -21.04 15.88 -11.22
C ALA A 266 -20.52 14.85 -12.23
N PHE A 267 -21.39 14.24 -13.05
CA PHE A 267 -20.94 13.28 -14.07
C PHE A 267 -20.12 13.93 -15.20
N SER A 268 -20.37 15.20 -15.53
CA SER A 268 -19.53 15.96 -16.46
C SER A 268 -18.10 16.12 -15.92
N LEU A 269 -17.94 16.42 -14.62
CA LEU A 269 -16.63 16.47 -13.97
C LEU A 269 -15.94 15.11 -14.03
N LEU A 270 -16.66 14.03 -13.69
CA LEU A 270 -16.11 12.67 -13.71
C LEU A 270 -15.63 12.25 -15.10
N GLN A 271 -16.40 12.56 -16.16
CA GLN A 271 -16.01 12.28 -17.54
C GLN A 271 -14.69 12.97 -17.88
N LYS A 272 -14.56 14.27 -17.59
CA LYS A 272 -13.33 15.01 -17.87
C LYS A 272 -12.11 14.47 -17.14
N ILE A 273 -12.30 14.08 -15.88
CA ILE A 273 -11.23 13.47 -15.09
C ILE A 273 -10.79 12.17 -15.77
N LEU A 274 -11.74 11.29 -16.13
CA LEU A 274 -11.43 10.01 -16.78
C LEU A 274 -10.78 10.20 -18.16
N ASP A 275 -11.18 11.19 -18.93
CA ASP A 275 -10.58 11.50 -20.23
C ASP A 275 -9.12 11.99 -20.09
N ALA A 276 -8.80 12.69 -18.99
CA ALA A 276 -7.46 13.20 -18.72
C ALA A 276 -6.51 12.15 -18.12
N VAL A 277 -7.03 11.12 -17.44
CA VAL A 277 -6.23 10.09 -16.74
C VAL A 277 -5.26 9.37 -17.66
N PRO A 278 -5.64 8.84 -18.84
CA PRO A 278 -4.68 8.18 -19.74
C PRO A 278 -3.49 9.07 -20.13
N GLY A 279 -3.72 10.37 -20.33
CA GLY A 279 -2.66 11.34 -20.62
C GLY A 279 -1.72 11.54 -19.43
N ALA A 280 -2.28 11.72 -18.23
CA ALA A 280 -1.52 11.86 -17.00
C ALA A 280 -0.72 10.60 -16.62
N VAL A 281 -1.29 9.42 -16.86
CA VAL A 281 -0.59 8.14 -16.66
C VAL A 281 0.60 8.01 -17.62
N ARG A 282 0.47 8.46 -18.87
CA ARG A 282 1.58 8.46 -19.84
C ARG A 282 2.71 9.42 -19.48
N THR A 283 2.41 10.54 -18.82
CA THR A 283 3.40 11.54 -18.37
C THR A 283 3.90 11.29 -16.95
N THR A 284 3.43 10.22 -16.30
CA THR A 284 3.85 9.84 -14.96
C THR A 284 5.35 9.57 -14.92
N PRO A 285 6.10 10.19 -13.98
CA PRO A 285 7.52 9.95 -13.86
C PRO A 285 7.79 8.46 -13.67
N THR A 286 8.86 7.98 -14.28
CA THR A 286 9.40 6.65 -13.96
C THR A 286 9.65 6.56 -12.46
N TYR A 287 9.61 5.34 -11.90
CA TYR A 287 9.91 5.12 -10.48
C TYR A 287 11.22 5.81 -10.05
N ALA A 288 12.26 5.75 -10.90
CA ALA A 288 13.55 6.39 -10.62
C ALA A 288 13.44 7.92 -10.49
N GLN A 289 12.63 8.56 -11.33
CA GLN A 289 12.37 10.01 -11.26
C GLN A 289 11.52 10.37 -10.05
N TRP A 290 10.55 9.52 -9.68
CA TRP A 290 9.71 9.71 -8.49
C TRP A 290 10.53 9.66 -7.19
N VAL A 291 11.39 8.64 -7.01
CA VAL A 291 12.26 8.51 -5.83
C VAL A 291 13.21 9.71 -5.70
N GLU A 292 13.78 10.17 -6.82
CA GLU A 292 14.67 11.34 -6.83
C GLU A 292 13.92 12.63 -6.43
N GLY A 293 12.67 12.78 -6.87
CA GLY A 293 11.79 13.87 -6.44
C GLY A 293 11.48 13.81 -4.94
N ALA A 294 11.13 12.63 -4.43
CA ALA A 294 10.84 12.42 -3.02
C ALA A 294 12.04 12.75 -2.11
N ARG A 295 13.26 12.35 -2.52
CA ARG A 295 14.51 12.67 -1.80
C ARG A 295 14.82 14.16 -1.75
N LYS A 296 14.32 14.95 -2.71
CA LYS A 296 14.49 16.41 -2.76
C LYS A 296 13.42 17.18 -1.96
N GLY A 297 12.62 16.49 -1.16
CA GLY A 297 11.62 17.10 -0.28
C GLY A 297 10.26 17.33 -0.92
N ASN A 298 10.01 16.81 -2.13
CA ASN A 298 8.63 16.71 -2.63
C ASN A 298 7.93 15.63 -1.79
N SER A 299 6.91 16.02 -1.04
CA SER A 299 6.25 15.14 -0.07
C SER A 299 5.87 13.80 -0.70
N PRO A 300 6.22 12.65 -0.09
CA PRO A 300 5.86 11.31 -0.55
C PRO A 300 4.35 10.99 -0.45
N THR A 301 3.53 12.01 -0.20
CA THR A 301 2.06 11.94 -0.15
C THR A 301 1.39 12.28 -1.47
N ALA A 302 2.11 12.79 -2.48
CA ALA A 302 1.55 13.09 -3.79
C ALA A 302 1.67 11.86 -4.71
N SER A 303 0.54 11.38 -5.23
CA SER A 303 0.51 10.34 -6.27
C SER A 303 1.49 10.69 -7.41
N PRO A 304 2.23 9.71 -7.94
CA PRO A 304 3.11 9.95 -9.09
C PRO A 304 2.31 10.38 -10.33
N VAL A 305 1.05 9.96 -10.44
CA VAL A 305 0.14 10.46 -11.47
C VAL A 305 -0.40 11.80 -11.02
N VAL A 306 -0.01 12.87 -11.73
CA VAL A 306 -0.49 14.23 -11.48
C VAL A 306 -1.48 14.60 -12.57
N LEU A 307 -2.73 14.88 -12.19
CA LEU A 307 -3.69 15.64 -12.98
C LEU A 307 -3.59 17.09 -12.52
N PRO A 308 -2.83 17.96 -13.23
CA PRO A 308 -2.64 19.35 -12.81
C PRO A 308 -3.96 20.11 -12.80
N GLU A 309 -4.87 19.71 -13.68
CA GLU A 309 -6.17 20.33 -13.90
C GLU A 309 -7.18 19.98 -12.79
N LEU A 310 -6.93 18.95 -11.99
CA LEU A 310 -7.92 18.44 -11.02
C LEU A 310 -8.32 19.50 -9.99
N ASN A 311 -7.34 20.22 -9.42
CA ASN A 311 -7.63 21.28 -8.45
C ASN A 311 -8.42 22.44 -9.09
N THR A 312 -8.05 22.82 -10.32
CA THR A 312 -8.75 23.87 -11.08
C THR A 312 -10.17 23.45 -11.41
N LEU A 313 -10.37 22.20 -11.84
CA LEU A 313 -11.68 21.63 -12.15
C LEU A 313 -12.56 21.58 -10.90
N ILE A 314 -12.04 21.12 -9.76
CA ILE A 314 -12.81 21.06 -8.50
C ILE A 314 -13.26 22.46 -8.08
N MET A 315 -12.35 23.44 -8.10
CA MET A 315 -12.70 24.83 -7.75
C MET A 315 -13.74 25.41 -8.72
N LYS A 316 -13.59 25.17 -10.03
CA LYS A 316 -14.54 25.64 -11.04
C LYS A 316 -15.92 24.99 -10.88
N TYR A 317 -15.96 23.70 -10.57
CA TYR A 317 -17.20 22.94 -10.42
C TYR A 317 -17.88 23.15 -9.06
N GLN A 318 -17.31 23.93 -8.13
CA GLN A 318 -18.05 24.38 -6.93
C GLN A 318 -19.30 25.19 -7.29
N ASP A 319 -19.28 25.92 -8.41
CA ASP A 319 -20.46 26.53 -9.01
C ASP A 319 -20.97 25.67 -10.19
N PRO A 320 -22.11 24.97 -10.04
CA PRO A 320 -22.67 24.13 -11.08
C PRO A 320 -22.91 24.85 -12.41
N LYS A 321 -23.16 26.17 -12.39
CA LYS A 321 -23.40 26.95 -13.61
C LYS A 321 -22.14 27.14 -14.45
N GLN A 322 -20.97 27.05 -13.84
CA GLN A 322 -19.69 27.08 -14.56
C GLN A 322 -19.40 25.77 -15.30
N ALA A 323 -20.18 24.71 -15.05
CA ALA A 323 -20.18 23.51 -15.87
C ALA A 323 -20.87 23.76 -17.23
N ASP A 324 -21.87 24.66 -17.29
CA ASP A 324 -22.74 24.86 -18.47
C ASP A 324 -22.00 25.37 -19.72
N THR A 325 -20.93 26.15 -19.56
CA THR A 325 -20.12 26.64 -20.71
C THR A 325 -19.45 25.48 -21.47
N ILE A 326 -19.40 24.29 -20.87
CA ILE A 326 -18.79 23.08 -21.43
C ILE A 326 -19.85 21.97 -21.67
N MET A 327 -21.02 22.04 -21.03
CA MET A 327 -22.11 21.06 -21.20
C MET A 327 -22.81 21.10 -22.57
N ARG A 328 -22.59 22.12 -23.41
CA ARG A 328 -23.10 22.17 -24.80
C ARG A 328 -22.53 21.07 -25.71
N VAL A 329 -21.51 20.34 -25.28
CA VAL A 329 -20.76 19.37 -26.11
C VAL A 329 -21.06 17.89 -25.78
N GLN A 330 -21.72 17.56 -24.66
CA GLN A 330 -22.00 16.15 -24.31
C GLN A 330 -23.50 15.80 -24.39
N GLN A 331 -23.95 15.41 -25.58
CA GLN A 331 -25.28 14.82 -25.81
C GLN A 331 -25.38 13.39 -25.23
N GLU A 332 -24.23 12.70 -25.05
CA GLU A 332 -24.12 11.33 -24.53
C GLU A 332 -24.54 11.17 -23.05
N LEU A 333 -24.48 12.24 -22.24
CA LEU A 333 -24.86 12.18 -20.83
C LEU A 333 -26.38 12.06 -20.63
N ASP A 334 -27.18 12.56 -21.58
CA ASP A 334 -28.64 12.55 -21.49
C ASP A 334 -29.24 11.17 -21.83
N ASP A 335 -28.57 10.38 -22.66
CA ASP A 335 -29.00 9.02 -23.05
C ASP A 335 -28.54 7.94 -22.06
N THR A 336 -27.62 8.27 -21.14
CA THR A 336 -27.07 7.28 -20.20
C THR A 336 -27.95 7.15 -18.96
N LYS A 337 -28.49 5.96 -18.73
CA LYS A 337 -29.19 5.60 -17.50
C LYS A 337 -28.24 5.64 -16.29
N VAL A 338 -28.49 6.54 -15.34
CA VAL A 338 -27.81 6.56 -14.05
C VAL A 338 -28.53 5.61 -13.08
N VAL A 339 -27.81 4.65 -12.52
CA VAL A 339 -28.35 3.76 -11.47
C VAL A 339 -28.32 4.50 -10.14
N MET A 340 -29.46 4.58 -9.44
CA MET A 340 -29.58 5.31 -8.18
C MET A 340 -29.85 4.37 -7.01
N HIS A 341 -29.04 4.50 -5.97
CA HIS A 341 -29.12 3.78 -4.72
C HIS A 341 -29.35 4.77 -3.58
N LYS A 342 -30.36 4.54 -2.75
CA LYS A 342 -30.73 5.45 -1.64
C LYS A 342 -29.81 5.34 -0.43
N THR A 343 -29.17 4.19 -0.25
CA THR A 343 -28.27 3.91 0.86
C THR A 343 -27.08 3.12 0.34
N ILE A 344 -25.93 3.27 1.02
CA ILE A 344 -24.74 2.49 0.66
C ILE A 344 -24.95 0.99 0.88
N GLU A 345 -25.82 0.58 1.81
CA GLU A 345 -26.14 -0.85 2.01
C GLU A 345 -26.71 -1.51 0.76
N SER A 346 -27.40 -0.75 -0.10
CA SER A 346 -28.00 -1.31 -1.31
C SER A 346 -27.00 -1.66 -2.41
N VAL A 347 -25.73 -1.27 -2.26
CA VAL A 347 -24.64 -1.72 -3.14
C VAL A 347 -23.78 -2.81 -2.50
N LEU A 348 -24.03 -3.17 -1.23
CA LEU A 348 -23.29 -4.21 -0.53
C LEU A 348 -23.79 -5.61 -0.87
N GLU A 349 -22.94 -6.62 -0.65
CA GLU A 349 -23.32 -8.02 -0.83
C GLU A 349 -24.41 -8.46 0.16
N ARG A 350 -25.20 -9.46 -0.20
CA ARG A 350 -26.27 -9.97 0.68
C ARG A 350 -25.67 -10.46 2.01
N GLY A 351 -26.09 -9.82 3.11
CA GLY A 351 -25.62 -10.14 4.47
C GLY A 351 -24.43 -9.29 4.93
N GLU A 352 -23.86 -8.47 4.05
CA GLU A 352 -22.84 -7.48 4.40
C GLU A 352 -23.51 -6.23 4.99
N LYS A 353 -22.96 -5.72 6.10
CA LYS A 353 -23.44 -4.50 6.77
C LYS A 353 -22.36 -3.44 6.74
N LEU A 354 -22.74 -2.18 6.54
CA LEU A 354 -21.82 -1.04 6.57
C LEU A 354 -21.04 -0.97 7.88
N ASP A 355 -21.68 -1.22 9.01
CA ASP A 355 -21.02 -1.23 10.33
C ASP A 355 -19.86 -2.22 10.38
N ASN A 356 -20.05 -3.43 9.84
CA ASN A 356 -19.01 -4.46 9.80
C ASN A 356 -17.86 -4.05 8.89
N LEU A 357 -18.16 -3.39 7.77
CA LEU A 357 -17.15 -2.85 6.88
C LEU A 357 -16.34 -1.73 7.54
N VAL A 358 -17.00 -0.80 8.23
CA VAL A 358 -16.35 0.29 8.97
C VAL A 358 -15.44 -0.25 10.07
N GLU A 359 -15.92 -1.22 10.85
CA GLU A 359 -15.13 -1.84 11.92
C GLU A 359 -13.90 -2.59 11.40
N ARG A 360 -14.06 -3.34 10.30
CA ARG A 360 -12.98 -4.13 9.69
C ARG A 360 -12.05 -3.28 8.81
N SER A 361 -12.47 -2.08 8.41
CA SER A 361 -11.69 -1.23 7.51
C SER A 361 -10.38 -0.78 8.14
N ASN A 362 -9.30 -0.92 7.37
CA ASN A 362 -7.98 -0.39 7.71
C ASN A 362 -7.75 1.03 7.16
N ALA A 363 -8.70 1.53 6.36
CA ALA A 363 -8.67 2.90 5.82
C ALA A 363 -9.19 3.94 6.84
N LEU A 364 -9.78 3.49 7.95
CA LEU A 364 -10.33 4.33 9.00
C LEU A 364 -9.51 4.15 10.29
N SER A 365 -9.05 5.25 10.87
CA SER A 365 -8.40 5.28 12.18
C SER A 365 -9.37 4.92 13.30
N ALA A 366 -8.85 4.55 14.48
CA ALA A 366 -9.67 4.28 15.66
C ALA A 366 -10.54 5.50 16.03
N GLN A 367 -9.99 6.71 15.90
CA GLN A 367 -10.73 7.96 16.12
C GLN A 367 -11.90 8.10 15.14
N SER A 368 -11.68 7.84 13.85
CA SER A 368 -12.74 7.89 12.83
C SER A 368 -13.82 6.84 13.10
N LYS A 369 -13.44 5.60 13.42
CA LYS A 369 -14.43 4.56 13.78
C LYS A 369 -15.27 4.97 14.99
N MET A 370 -14.67 5.56 16.03
CA MET A 370 -15.40 6.08 17.18
C MET A 370 -16.29 7.28 16.81
N PHE A 371 -15.81 8.18 15.95
CA PHE A 371 -16.58 9.31 15.45
C PHE A 371 -17.86 8.85 14.74
N TYR A 372 -17.75 7.86 13.85
CA TYR A 372 -18.90 7.27 13.17
C TYR A 372 -19.91 6.62 14.12
N LYS A 373 -19.42 5.80 15.07
CA LYS A 373 -20.30 5.19 16.09
C LYS A 373 -21.04 6.25 16.91
N THR A 374 -20.36 7.35 17.25
CA THR A 374 -20.95 8.44 18.04
C THR A 374 -21.99 9.22 17.22
N ALA A 375 -21.67 9.56 15.97
CA ALA A 375 -22.59 10.25 15.07
C ALA A 375 -23.87 9.42 14.80
N LYS A 376 -23.73 8.10 14.59
CA LYS A 376 -24.86 7.19 14.40
C LYS A 376 -25.76 7.13 15.64
N LYS A 377 -25.18 7.07 16.84
CA LYS A 377 -25.94 7.12 18.10
C LYS A 377 -26.70 8.43 18.27
N GLN A 378 -26.08 9.57 17.97
CA GLN A 378 -26.73 10.87 18.05
C GLN A 378 -27.92 10.99 17.07
N ASN A 379 -27.78 10.46 15.86
CA ASN A 379 -28.86 10.47 14.86
C ASN A 379 -29.97 9.44 15.16
N SER A 380 -29.68 8.38 15.94
CA SER A 380 -30.70 7.40 16.35
C SER A 380 -31.64 7.88 17.46
N CYS A 381 -31.28 8.94 18.20
CA CYS A 381 -32.11 9.49 19.28
C CYS A 381 -33.26 10.38 18.81
N CYS A 382 -33.44 10.57 17.49
CA CYS A 382 -34.45 11.47 16.92
C CYS A 382 -35.59 10.77 16.17
N THR A 383 -35.79 9.45 16.33
CA THR A 383 -37.06 8.83 15.91
C THR A 383 -38.15 9.17 16.94
N ILE A 384 -38.72 10.38 16.82
CA ILE A 384 -40.00 10.70 17.47
C ILE A 384 -41.07 9.91 16.71
N SER A 385 -41.67 8.98 17.45
CA SER A 385 -42.83 8.16 17.11
C SER A 385 -44.04 8.96 16.62
#